data_AF-A0A2X1PVE9-F1
#
_entry.id   AF-A0A2X1PVE9-F1
#
_cell.length_a   1.000
_cell.length_b   1.000
_cell.length_c   1.000
_cell.angle_alpha   90.00
_cell.angle_beta   90.00
_cell.angle_gamma   90.00
#
_symmetry.space_group_name_H-M   'P 1'
#
loop_
_entity.id
_entity.type
_entity.pdbx_description
1 polymer ?
#
loop_
_entity_poly.entity_id
_entity_poly.type
_entity_poly.pdbx_seq_one_letter_code
_entity_poly.pdbx_strand_id
1 'polypeptide(L)'
;MTRVLEASGLREGYEYETQVSIENDARSRMQPDVIVRLPQGKDVVIDAKMTLVAYERYFNAEDDYTRESALQEHIASVRNHIRLLGRKDYQQLPGLRTLDYVLMFIPVEPAFLLALDRQPELITESVEKQHHAG
;
A
#
# COMPACT_ATOMS: atom_id res chain seq x y z
N MET A 1 8.82 -6.20 -2.92
CA MET A 1 8.90 -5.60 -1.58
C MET A 1 10.10 -6.11 -0.79
N THR A 2 10.20 -7.41 -0.46
CA THR A 2 11.28 -7.96 0.39
C THR A 2 12.69 -7.56 -0.06
N ARG A 3 13.00 -7.70 -1.36
CA ARG A 3 14.30 -7.24 -1.93
C ARG A 3 14.59 -5.74 -1.71
N VAL A 4 13.56 -4.90 -1.69
CA VAL A 4 13.71 -3.44 -1.45
C VAL A 4 14.02 -3.18 0.02
N LEU A 5 13.40 -3.92 0.93
CA LEU A 5 13.66 -3.85 2.37
C LEU A 5 15.08 -4.32 2.70
N GLU A 6 15.48 -5.46 2.14
CA GLU A 6 16.85 -6.00 2.25
C GLU A 6 17.90 -5.03 1.70
N ALA A 7 17.66 -4.45 0.51
CA ALA A 7 18.55 -3.46 -0.10
C ALA A 7 18.65 -2.17 0.73
N SER A 8 17.64 -1.88 1.55
CA SER A 8 17.62 -0.76 2.51
C SER A 8 18.32 -1.11 3.83
N GLY A 9 18.90 -2.32 3.94
CA GLY A 9 19.66 -2.79 5.10
C GLY A 9 18.80 -3.42 6.21
N LEU A 10 17.51 -3.65 5.97
CA LEU A 10 16.63 -4.31 6.92
C LEU A 10 16.77 -5.83 6.82
N ARG A 11 16.73 -6.53 7.95
CA ARG A 11 16.83 -8.00 8.01
C ARG A 11 15.51 -8.61 8.44
N GLU A 12 15.11 -9.67 7.74
CA GLU A 12 13.93 -10.46 8.11
C GLU A 12 14.11 -11.08 9.50
N GLY A 13 13.05 -11.04 10.31
CA GLY A 13 13.06 -11.52 11.70
C GLY A 13 13.67 -10.55 12.72
N TYR A 14 14.25 -9.42 12.27
CA TYR A 14 14.81 -8.39 13.14
C TYR A 14 14.14 -7.03 12.90
N GLU A 15 14.38 -6.45 11.73
CA GLU A 15 13.83 -5.14 11.36
C GLU A 15 12.52 -5.25 10.59
N TYR A 16 12.19 -6.42 10.01
CA TYR A 16 10.88 -6.65 9.44
C TYR A 16 10.43 -8.11 9.54
N GLU A 17 9.12 -8.31 9.49
CA GLU A 17 8.47 -9.62 9.44
C GLU A 17 7.50 -9.66 8.25
N THR A 18 7.38 -10.80 7.59
CA THR A 18 6.45 -11.03 6.48
C THR A 18 5.29 -11.92 6.91
N GLN A 19 4.12 -11.75 6.27
CA GLN A 19 2.96 -12.65 6.40
C GLN A 19 2.49 -12.92 7.85
N VAL A 20 2.75 -12.00 8.78
CA VAL A 20 2.38 -12.14 10.19
C VAL A 20 0.87 -12.19 10.31
N SER A 21 0.36 -13.22 10.95
CA SER A 21 -1.07 -13.41 11.17
C SER A 21 -1.43 -12.93 12.57
N ILE A 22 -2.24 -11.89 12.67
CA ILE A 22 -2.65 -11.31 13.94
C ILE A 22 -4.17 -11.46 14.06
N GLU A 23 -4.62 -12.07 15.14
CA GLU A 23 -6.03 -12.06 15.52
C GLU A 23 -6.31 -10.78 16.29
N ASN A 24 -7.33 -10.04 15.88
CA ASN A 24 -7.82 -8.90 16.64
C ASN A 24 -8.83 -9.35 17.72
N ASP A 25 -9.24 -8.43 18.59
CA ASP A 25 -10.18 -8.70 19.69
C ASP A 25 -11.54 -9.22 19.22
N ALA A 26 -11.92 -8.93 17.97
CA ALA A 26 -13.14 -9.43 17.34
C ALA A 26 -12.98 -10.84 16.72
N ARG A 27 -11.86 -11.54 16.99
CA ARG A 27 -11.46 -12.83 16.38
C ARG A 27 -11.39 -12.79 14.84
N SER A 28 -11.26 -11.61 14.27
CA SER A 28 -10.97 -11.44 12.85
C SER A 28 -9.47 -11.53 12.64
N ARG A 29 -9.06 -12.34 11.66
CA ARG A 29 -7.65 -12.51 11.30
C ARG A 29 -7.26 -11.42 10.32
N MET A 30 -6.26 -10.62 10.69
CA MET A 30 -5.59 -9.70 9.78
C MET A 30 -4.19 -10.21 9.47
N GLN A 31 -3.80 -10.06 8.21
CA GLN A 31 -2.48 -10.43 7.74
C GLN A 31 -1.92 -9.29 6.90
N PRO A 32 -1.15 -8.36 7.50
CA PRO A 32 -0.34 -7.44 6.72
C PRO A 32 0.70 -8.19 5.89
N ASP A 33 1.09 -7.60 4.75
CA ASP A 33 2.10 -8.22 3.91
C ASP A 33 3.49 -8.13 4.58
N VAL A 34 3.82 -6.97 5.17
CA VAL A 34 5.03 -6.73 5.96
C VAL A 34 4.75 -5.85 7.18
N ILE A 35 5.45 -6.13 8.27
CA ILE A 35 5.58 -5.25 9.45
C ILE A 35 7.05 -4.86 9.59
N VAL A 36 7.36 -3.57 9.58
CA VAL A 36 8.71 -3.04 9.82
C VAL A 36 8.80 -2.54 11.27
N ARG A 37 9.79 -3.03 12.01
CA ARG A 37 10.12 -2.63 13.38
C ARG A 37 11.03 -1.40 13.33
N LEU A 38 10.52 -0.26 13.76
CA LEU A 38 11.26 0.99 13.84
C LEU A 38 11.94 1.15 15.20
N PRO A 39 12.98 2.01 15.29
CA PRO A 39 13.54 2.44 16.56
C PRO A 39 12.45 2.98 17.51
N GLN A 40 12.75 2.93 18.82
CA GLN A 40 11.81 3.34 19.88
C GLN A 40 10.59 2.42 20.02
N GLY A 41 10.62 1.23 19.40
CA GLY A 41 9.58 0.22 19.52
C GLY A 41 8.28 0.64 18.82
N LYS A 42 8.39 1.32 17.67
CA LYS A 42 7.26 1.64 16.79
C LYS A 42 7.21 0.65 15.64
N ASP A 43 6.04 0.47 15.06
CA ASP A 43 5.83 -0.42 13.93
C ASP A 43 5.26 0.35 12.73
N VAL A 44 5.64 -0.08 11.52
CA VAL A 44 5.03 0.38 10.27
C VAL A 44 4.51 -0.83 9.52
N VAL A 45 3.23 -0.78 9.16
CA VAL A 45 2.62 -1.79 8.31
C VAL A 45 2.76 -1.38 6.85
N ILE A 46 3.22 -2.32 6.03
CA ILE A 46 3.30 -2.16 4.57
C ILE A 46 2.37 -3.19 3.94
N ASP A 47 1.48 -2.73 3.07
CA ASP A 47 0.55 -3.59 2.28
C ASP A 47 0.73 -3.26 0.80
N ALA A 48 0.97 -4.30 0.01
CA ALA A 48 1.41 -4.23 -1.38
C ALA A 48 0.46 -5.08 -2.24
N LYS A 49 -0.79 -4.63 -2.40
CA LYS A 49 -1.80 -5.40 -3.15
C LYS A 49 -2.22 -4.79 -4.48
N MET A 50 -1.57 -3.71 -4.92
CA MET A 50 -1.94 -3.05 -6.16
C MET A 50 -1.65 -3.93 -7.39
N THR A 51 -2.68 -4.12 -8.22
CA THR A 51 -2.54 -4.80 -9.51
C THR A 51 -2.00 -3.82 -10.56
N LEU A 52 -1.08 -4.30 -11.42
CA LEU A 52 -0.51 -3.50 -12.50
C LEU A 52 -1.11 -3.79 -13.88
N VAL A 53 -2.14 -4.63 -13.95
CA VAL A 53 -2.76 -5.08 -15.21
C VAL A 53 -3.21 -3.90 -16.08
N ALA A 54 -3.84 -2.88 -15.48
CA ALA A 54 -4.29 -1.70 -16.20
C ALA A 54 -3.12 -0.83 -16.69
N TYR A 55 -2.06 -0.71 -15.89
CA TYR A 55 -0.84 -0.02 -16.29
C TYR A 55 -0.12 -0.74 -17.44
N GLU A 56 -0.02 -2.08 -17.39
CA GLU A 56 0.55 -2.88 -18.47
C GLU A 56 -0.26 -2.71 -19.77
N ARG A 57 -1.58 -2.70 -19.68
CA ARG A 57 -2.45 -2.40 -20.83
C ARG A 57 -2.24 -1.00 -21.38
N TYR A 58 -2.11 0.01 -20.50
CA TYR A 58 -1.82 1.38 -20.91
C TYR A 58 -0.49 1.46 -21.67
N PHE A 59 0.56 0.83 -21.13
CA PHE A 59 1.89 0.85 -21.71
C PHE A 59 1.96 0.16 -23.08
N ASN A 60 1.21 -0.94 -23.25
CA ASN A 60 1.19 -1.72 -24.48
C ASN A 60 0.09 -1.29 -25.47
N ALA A 61 -0.67 -0.23 -25.19
CA ALA A 61 -1.77 0.20 -26.06
C ALA A 61 -1.27 0.83 -27.37
N GLU A 62 -1.71 0.28 -28.49
CA GLU A 62 -1.36 0.74 -29.84
C GLU A 62 -2.30 1.85 -30.37
N ASP A 63 -3.48 1.99 -29.77
CA ASP A 63 -4.46 3.01 -30.10
C ASP A 63 -4.82 3.89 -28.90
N ASP A 64 -5.21 5.12 -29.18
CA ASP A 64 -5.49 6.14 -28.15
C ASP A 64 -6.71 5.78 -27.28
N TYR A 65 -7.69 5.07 -27.84
CA TYR A 65 -8.90 4.69 -27.12
C TYR A 65 -8.59 3.66 -26.03
N THR A 66 -7.86 2.59 -26.40
CA THR A 66 -7.40 1.57 -25.44
C THR A 66 -6.49 2.18 -24.39
N ARG A 67 -5.60 3.10 -24.79
CA ARG A 67 -4.68 3.79 -23.89
C ARG A 67 -5.44 4.58 -22.83
N GLU A 68 -6.39 5.40 -23.23
CA GLU A 68 -7.17 6.21 -22.30
C GLU A 68 -8.04 5.35 -21.37
N SER A 69 -8.69 4.30 -21.90
CA SER A 69 -9.46 3.37 -21.07
C SER A 69 -8.59 2.71 -20.00
N ALA A 70 -7.41 2.21 -20.38
CA ALA A 70 -6.49 1.55 -19.46
C ALA A 70 -5.92 2.51 -18.41
N LEU A 71 -5.70 3.79 -18.77
CA LEU A 71 -5.29 4.83 -17.83
C LEU A 71 -6.36 5.05 -16.75
N GLN A 72 -7.63 5.19 -17.14
CA GLN A 72 -8.72 5.40 -16.19
C GLN A 72 -8.89 4.20 -15.25
N GLU A 73 -8.76 2.98 -15.77
CA GLU A 73 -8.76 1.76 -14.95
C GLU A 73 -7.60 1.71 -13.96
N HIS A 74 -6.39 2.14 -14.38
CA HIS A 74 -5.22 2.20 -13.52
C HIS A 74 -5.42 3.17 -12.36
N ILE A 75 -5.87 4.38 -12.66
CA ILE A 75 -6.19 5.42 -11.66
C ILE A 75 -7.27 4.92 -10.68
N ALA A 76 -8.33 4.30 -11.20
CA ALA A 76 -9.39 3.72 -10.37
C ALA A 76 -8.86 2.60 -9.46
N SER A 77 -7.95 1.77 -9.96
CA SER A 77 -7.27 0.74 -9.17
C SER A 77 -6.46 1.36 -8.03
N VAL A 78 -5.63 2.37 -8.28
CA VAL A 78 -4.86 3.09 -7.24
C VAL A 78 -5.80 3.61 -6.15
N ARG A 79 -6.84 4.34 -6.54
CA ARG A 79 -7.81 4.92 -5.60
C ARG A 79 -8.52 3.86 -4.77
N ASN A 80 -8.93 2.75 -5.39
CA ASN A 80 -9.57 1.66 -4.68
C ASN A 80 -8.64 1.02 -3.65
N HIS A 81 -7.34 0.91 -3.95
CA HIS A 81 -6.35 0.44 -2.98
C HIS A 81 -6.16 1.41 -1.82
N ILE A 82 -6.05 2.71 -2.07
CA ILE A 82 -6.02 3.74 -1.02
C ILE A 82 -7.23 3.60 -0.09
N ARG A 83 -8.43 3.46 -0.66
CA ARG A 83 -9.66 3.28 0.11
C ARG A 83 -9.70 1.98 0.90
N LEU A 84 -9.19 0.89 0.34
CA LEU A 84 -9.13 -0.41 1.01
C LEU A 84 -8.17 -0.34 2.21
N LEU A 85 -7.00 0.29 2.04
CA LEU A 85 -6.02 0.45 3.11
C LEU A 85 -6.55 1.31 4.26
N GLY A 86 -7.23 2.41 3.94
CA GLY A 86 -7.86 3.28 4.94
C GLY A 86 -9.01 2.62 5.74
N ARG A 87 -9.46 1.42 5.34
CA ARG A 87 -10.47 0.63 6.09
C ARG A 87 -9.85 -0.46 6.97
N LYS A 88 -8.55 -0.71 6.85
CA LYS A 88 -7.89 -1.75 7.63
C LYS A 88 -7.38 -1.14 8.93
N ASP A 89 -7.98 -1.53 10.04
CA ASP A 89 -7.66 -1.04 11.39
C ASP A 89 -6.41 -1.70 11.96
N TYR A 90 -5.28 -1.58 11.25
CA TYR A 90 -3.99 -2.13 11.72
C TYR A 90 -3.54 -1.54 13.06
N GLN A 91 -4.00 -0.33 13.38
CA GLN A 91 -3.73 0.35 14.65
C GLN A 91 -4.29 -0.39 15.87
N GLN A 92 -5.34 -1.19 15.67
CA GLN A 92 -5.99 -1.95 16.75
C GLN A 92 -5.40 -3.35 16.90
N LEU A 93 -4.33 -3.69 16.17
CA LEU A 93 -3.75 -5.02 16.24
C LEU A 93 -2.96 -5.23 17.54
N PRO A 94 -3.31 -6.27 18.32
CA PRO A 94 -2.58 -6.60 19.54
C PRO A 94 -1.08 -6.83 19.27
N GLY A 95 -0.24 -6.26 20.13
CA GLY A 95 1.22 -6.44 20.05
C GLY A 95 1.93 -5.58 19.02
N LEU A 96 1.21 -4.72 18.29
CA LEU A 96 1.82 -3.67 17.46
C LEU A 96 1.72 -2.31 18.13
N ARG A 97 2.79 -1.53 18.00
CA ARG A 97 2.84 -0.10 18.34
C ARG A 97 2.92 0.68 17.05
N THR A 98 1.90 0.53 16.21
CA THR A 98 1.90 1.10 14.86
C THR A 98 1.85 2.62 14.90
N LEU A 99 2.46 3.24 13.89
CA LEU A 99 2.15 4.62 13.56
C LEU A 99 0.72 4.74 13.01
N ASP A 100 0.17 5.96 13.01
CA ASP A 100 -1.21 6.23 12.55
C ASP A 100 -1.40 6.07 11.03
N TYR A 101 -0.44 5.48 10.32
CA TYR A 101 -0.44 5.36 8.87
C TYR A 101 0.03 3.99 8.40
N VAL A 102 -0.49 3.58 7.24
CA VAL A 102 -0.13 2.36 6.51
C VAL A 102 0.58 2.78 5.24
N LEU A 103 1.70 2.13 4.91
CA LEU A 103 2.41 2.40 3.66
C LEU A 103 1.86 1.53 2.54
N MET A 104 1.43 2.18 1.46
CA MET A 104 1.13 1.52 0.19
C MET A 104 2.43 1.36 -0.61
N PHE A 105 2.77 0.14 -0.97
CA PHE A 105 3.95 -0.12 -1.80
C PHE A 105 3.55 -0.27 -3.27
N ILE A 106 4.11 0.57 -4.16
CA ILE A 106 3.95 0.45 -5.61
C ILE A 106 5.30 0.01 -6.21
N PRO A 107 5.41 -1.19 -6.80
CA PRO A 107 6.69 -1.73 -7.26
C PRO A 107 7.24 -1.06 -8.51
N VAL A 108 6.42 -0.32 -9.26
CA VAL A 108 6.77 0.30 -10.54
C VAL A 108 6.56 1.81 -10.43
N GLU A 109 7.65 2.54 -10.20
CA GLU A 109 7.63 4.00 -10.03
C GLU A 109 6.95 4.74 -11.21
N PRO A 110 7.20 4.40 -12.49
CA PRO A 110 6.49 5.04 -13.60
C PRO A 110 4.96 4.89 -13.54
N ALA A 111 4.46 3.76 -13.02
CA ALA A 111 3.02 3.55 -12.85
C ALA A 111 2.44 4.49 -11.79
N PHE A 112 3.19 4.72 -10.71
CA PHE A 112 2.80 5.68 -9.68
C PHE A 112 2.82 7.11 -10.21
N LEU A 113 3.92 7.53 -10.85
CA LEU A 113 4.06 8.88 -11.39
C LEU A 113 2.99 9.18 -12.43
N LEU A 114 2.64 8.22 -13.29
CA LEU A 114 1.55 8.37 -14.26
C LEU A 114 0.20 8.63 -13.58
N ALA A 115 -0.12 7.90 -12.51
CA ALA A 115 -1.37 8.12 -11.79
C ALA A 115 -1.41 9.50 -11.12
N LEU A 116 -0.28 9.95 -10.55
CA LEU A 116 -0.19 11.26 -9.91
C LEU A 116 -0.23 12.43 -10.89
N ASP A 117 0.46 12.30 -12.03
CA ASP A 117 0.46 13.31 -13.09
C ASP A 117 -0.96 13.58 -13.59
N ARG A 118 -1.76 12.51 -13.71
CA ARG A 118 -3.14 12.59 -14.19
C ARG A 118 -4.16 12.91 -13.11
N GLN A 119 -3.89 12.51 -11.86
CA GLN A 119 -4.78 12.77 -10.74
C GLN A 119 -4.00 13.08 -9.46
N PRO A 120 -3.53 14.33 -9.31
CA PRO A 120 -2.74 14.75 -8.14
C PRO A 120 -3.48 14.59 -6.81
N GLU A 121 -4.82 14.64 -6.83
CA GLU A 121 -5.65 14.52 -5.63
C GLU A 121 -5.53 13.16 -4.94
N LEU A 122 -4.98 12.14 -5.62
CA LEU A 122 -4.71 10.81 -5.03
C LEU A 122 -3.81 10.90 -3.79
N ILE A 123 -2.89 11.87 -3.73
CA ILE A 123 -2.05 12.11 -2.54
C ILE A 123 -2.91 12.58 -1.38
N THR A 124 -3.74 13.61 -1.59
CA THR A 124 -4.61 14.16 -0.56
C THR A 124 -5.62 13.11 -0.09
N GLU A 125 -6.22 12.34 -1.00
CA GLU A 125 -7.12 11.21 -0.68
C GLU A 125 -6.42 10.16 0.21
N SER A 126 -5.12 9.92 0.02
CA SER A 126 -4.36 8.94 0.81
C SER A 126 -4.07 9.40 2.24
N VAL A 127 -3.81 10.70 2.43
CA VAL A 127 -3.49 11.28 3.74
C VAL A 127 -4.77 11.51 4.56
N GLU A 128 -5.82 12.06 3.95
CA GLU A 128 -7.09 12.33 4.65
C GLU A 128 -7.73 11.07 5.23
N LYS A 129 -7.67 9.95 4.50
CA LYS A 129 -8.23 8.68 4.95
C LYS A 129 -7.50 8.11 6.18
N GLN A 130 -6.24 8.45 6.39
CA GLN A 130 -5.46 8.01 7.55
C GLN A 130 -5.78 8.82 8.81
N HIS A 131 -6.28 10.06 8.67
CA HIS A 131 -6.64 10.92 9.80
C HIS A 131 -8.05 10.69 10.38
N HIS A 132 -8.92 9.95 9.69
CA HIS A 132 -10.32 9.73 10.11
C HIS A 132 -10.53 8.41 10.89
N ALA A 133 -9.47 7.72 11.31
CA ALA A 133 -9.53 6.53 12.15
C ALA A 133 -9.40 6.85 13.66
N GLY A 134 -9.95 8.00 14.08
CA GLY A 134 -9.97 8.46 15.48
C GLY A 134 -11.33 8.33 16.14
#